data_AF-A0A317MKU7-F1
#
_entry.id   AF-A0A317MKU7-F1
#
_cell.length_a   1.000
_cell.length_b   1.000
_cell.length_c   1.000
_cell.angle_alpha   90.00
_cell.angle_beta   90.00
_cell.angle_gamma   90.00
#
_symmetry.space_group_name_H-M   'P 1'
#
loop_
_entity.id
_entity.type
_entity.pdbx_description
1 polymer ?
#
loop_
_entity_poly.entity_id
_entity_poly.type
_entity_poly.pdbx_seq_one_letter_code
_entity_poly.pdbx_strand_id
1 'polypeptide(L)'
;MHTLTPEVKSNEFTYSLKTWLTIVALGPIVYRIALLSEYSFPDFEVLITEFYYMFFVGLLYSCPSFVLSYGIVKLVNKLKRSMVVKKCILLVPGILVTTLAVYLFDNLCHIFDLRMDRVWTCYLISTIGAIWIYKLHPIVKKSKGTNSTDPARSQTC
;
A
#
# COMPACT_ATOMS: atom_id res chain seq x y z
N MET A 1 4.20 9.82 -35.92
CA MET A 1 4.86 8.66 -35.28
C MET A 1 4.49 8.70 -33.79
N HIS A 2 3.38 8.09 -33.40
CA HIS A 2 2.95 8.07 -32.00
C HIS A 2 3.74 6.98 -31.27
N THR A 3 4.66 7.40 -30.40
CA THR A 3 5.33 6.51 -29.45
C THR A 3 4.26 5.96 -28.51
N LEU A 4 3.78 4.75 -28.80
CA LEU A 4 3.00 3.95 -27.88
C LEU A 4 3.95 3.55 -26.76
N THR A 5 4.07 4.41 -25.73
CA THR A 5 4.64 3.98 -24.47
C THR A 5 3.80 2.78 -23.99
N PRO A 6 4.41 1.63 -23.71
CA PRO A 6 3.66 0.53 -23.14
C PRO A 6 3.06 1.04 -21.83
N GLU A 7 1.75 1.23 -21.81
CA GLU A 7 0.99 1.42 -20.57
C GLU A 7 1.27 0.19 -19.72
N VAL A 8 2.23 0.33 -18.80
CA VAL A 8 2.53 -0.70 -17.82
C VAL A 8 1.26 -0.84 -16.98
N LYS A 9 0.45 -1.85 -17.31
CA LYS A 9 -0.69 -2.26 -16.50
C LYS A 9 -0.17 -2.50 -15.09
N SER A 10 -0.39 -1.54 -14.21
CA SER A 10 -0.14 -1.71 -12.79
C SER A 10 -1.04 -2.85 -12.32
N ASN A 11 -0.44 -4.03 -12.17
CA ASN A 11 -1.12 -5.20 -11.65
C ASN A 11 -1.48 -4.91 -10.19
N GLU A 12 -2.64 -5.39 -9.77
CA GLU A 12 -3.14 -5.33 -8.39
C GLU A 12 -2.06 -5.72 -7.37
N PHE A 13 -1.29 -6.75 -7.73
CA PHE A 13 -0.13 -7.22 -6.96
C PHE A 13 0.94 -6.13 -6.79
N THR A 14 1.33 -5.47 -7.88
CA THR A 14 2.34 -4.39 -7.86
C THR A 14 1.88 -3.21 -7.03
N TYR A 15 0.59 -2.84 -7.10
CA TYR A 15 0.02 -1.81 -6.25
C TYR A 15 0.11 -2.21 -4.77
N SER A 16 -0.45 -3.38 -4.42
CA SER A 16 -0.44 -3.87 -3.04
C SER A 16 0.96 -4.03 -2.47
N LEU A 17 1.92 -4.52 -3.28
CA LEU A 17 3.31 -4.71 -2.86
C LEU A 17 4.00 -3.37 -2.57
N LYS A 18 3.83 -2.38 -3.45
CA LYS A 18 4.38 -1.03 -3.24
C LYS A 18 3.77 -0.38 -2.01
N THR A 19 2.44 -0.37 -1.90
CA THR A 19 1.76 0.19 -0.73
C THR A 19 2.23 -0.49 0.56
N TRP A 20 2.31 -1.81 0.59
CA TRP A 20 2.76 -2.57 1.75
C TRP A 20 4.21 -2.26 2.14
N LEU A 21 5.16 -2.36 1.20
CA LEU A 21 6.57 -2.05 1.47
C LEU A 21 6.77 -0.61 1.93
N THR A 22 6.02 0.34 1.38
CA THR A 22 6.07 1.73 1.81
C THR A 22 5.55 1.90 3.24
N ILE A 23 4.50 1.19 3.65
CA ILE A 23 4.02 1.24 5.04
C ILE A 23 5.06 0.67 5.99
N VAL A 24 5.63 -0.49 5.66
CA VAL A 24 6.66 -1.17 6.46
C VAL A 24 7.93 -0.32 6.57
N ALA A 25 8.32 0.38 5.50
CA ALA A 25 9.49 1.25 5.49
C ALA A 25 9.23 2.61 6.18
N LEU A 26 8.06 3.23 5.96
CA LEU A 26 7.74 4.54 6.54
C LEU A 26 7.40 4.46 8.02
N GLY A 27 6.78 3.39 8.50
CA GLY A 27 6.36 3.24 9.90
C GLY A 27 7.49 3.55 10.90
N PRO A 28 8.66 2.88 10.79
CA PRO A 28 9.82 3.16 11.65
C PRO A 28 10.38 4.58 11.50
N ILE A 29 10.35 5.14 10.28
CA ILE A 29 10.84 6.52 10.01
C ILE A 29 9.93 7.53 10.71
N VAL A 30 8.62 7.42 10.51
CA VAL A 30 7.62 8.30 11.13
C VAL A 30 7.67 8.18 12.66
N TYR A 31 7.84 6.96 13.17
CA TYR A 31 8.00 6.71 14.60
C TYR A 31 9.23 7.42 15.18
N ARG A 32 10.38 7.35 14.51
CA ARG A 32 11.58 8.08 14.94
C ARG A 32 11.40 9.58 14.87
N ILE A 33 10.84 10.11 13.78
CA ILE A 33 10.56 11.55 13.66
C ILE A 33 9.66 12.02 14.81
N ALA A 34 8.65 11.22 15.17
CA ALA A 34 7.75 11.53 16.29
C ALA A 34 8.44 11.49 17.67
N LEU A 35 9.56 10.77 17.81
CA LEU A 35 10.35 10.73 19.05
C LEU A 35 11.41 11.82 19.15
N LEU A 36 11.81 12.44 18.03
CA LEU A 36 12.80 13.52 18.00
C LEU A 36 12.39 14.73 18.86
N SER A 37 11.09 14.93 19.08
CA SER A 37 10.59 16.02 19.91
C SER A 37 10.74 15.78 21.41
N GLU A 38 11.05 14.55 21.84
CA GLU A 38 10.99 14.16 23.25
C GLU A 38 12.27 13.57 23.82
N TYR A 39 13.15 13.01 22.98
CA TYR A 39 14.39 12.38 23.41
C TYR A 39 15.60 12.98 22.69
N SER A 40 16.75 12.99 23.40
CA SER A 40 18.05 13.20 22.78
C SER A 40 18.34 12.11 21.76
N PHE A 41 19.01 12.48 20.67
CA PHE A 41 19.37 11.53 19.61
C PHE A 41 20.15 10.35 20.19
N PRO A 42 19.65 9.10 20.04
CA PRO A 42 20.42 7.92 20.42
C PRO A 42 21.64 7.78 19.51
N ASP A 43 22.62 7.00 19.97
CA ASP A 43 23.79 6.68 19.17
C ASP A 43 23.38 6.08 17.82
N PHE A 44 24.14 6.41 16.78
CA PHE A 44 23.84 6.02 15.40
C PHE A 44 23.71 4.49 15.23
N GLU A 45 24.51 3.72 15.97
CA GLU A 45 24.45 2.25 15.97
C GLU A 45 23.13 1.71 16.55
N VAL A 46 22.64 2.32 17.63
CA VAL A 46 21.35 1.97 18.25
C VAL A 46 20.21 2.33 17.29
N LEU A 47 20.31 3.48 16.63
CA LEU A 47 19.33 3.91 15.63
C LEU A 47 19.22 2.93 14.45
N ILE A 48 20.34 2.49 13.89
CA ILE A 48 20.36 1.50 12.81
C ILE A 48 19.79 0.17 13.28
N THR A 49 20.20 -0.29 14.47
CA THR A 49 19.76 -1.58 15.02
C THR A 49 18.26 -1.60 15.24
N GLU A 50 17.71 -0.56 15.87
CA GLU A 50 16.26 -0.43 16.04
C GLU A 50 15.53 -0.33 14.70
N PHE A 51 16.04 0.47 13.74
CA PHE A 51 15.42 0.60 12.43
C PHE A 51 15.39 -0.74 11.69
N TYR A 52 16.52 -1.45 11.66
CA TYR A 52 16.62 -2.78 11.06
C TYR A 52 15.64 -3.75 11.71
N TYR A 53 15.59 -3.76 13.05
CA TYR A 53 14.71 -4.64 13.79
C TYR A 53 13.22 -4.34 13.52
N MET A 54 12.80 -3.07 13.63
CA MET A 54 11.44 -2.64 13.34
C MET A 54 11.05 -2.92 11.88
N PHE A 55 11.98 -2.78 10.94
CA PHE A 55 11.73 -3.08 9.53
C PHE A 55 11.56 -4.59 9.28
N PHE A 56 12.48 -5.43 9.76
CA PHE A 56 12.43 -6.88 9.51
C PHE A 56 11.25 -7.53 10.20
N VAL A 57 11.02 -7.18 11.46
CA VAL A 57 9.85 -7.67 12.18
C VAL A 57 8.60 -7.06 11.55
N GLY A 58 8.61 -5.77 11.18
CA GLY A 58 7.54 -5.10 10.42
C GLY A 58 7.14 -5.90 9.19
N LEU A 59 8.11 -6.31 8.40
CA LEU A 59 7.95 -7.09 7.18
C LEU A 59 7.38 -8.49 7.46
N LEU A 60 7.93 -9.21 8.44
CA LEU A 60 7.52 -10.59 8.74
C LEU A 60 6.07 -10.65 9.22
N TYR A 61 5.71 -9.78 10.18
CA TYR A 61 4.42 -9.80 10.83
C TYR A 61 3.31 -9.13 10.01
N SER A 62 3.66 -8.28 9.04
CA SER A 62 2.69 -7.68 8.10
C SER A 62 2.54 -8.47 6.79
N CYS A 63 3.21 -9.61 6.64
CA CYS A 63 3.03 -10.47 5.46
C CYS A 63 1.59 -11.00 5.29
N PRO A 64 0.89 -11.50 6.33
CA PRO A 64 -0.54 -11.86 6.22
C PRO A 64 -1.39 -10.66 5.77
N SER A 65 -1.01 -9.48 6.22
CA SER A 65 -1.67 -8.22 5.89
C SER A 65 -1.52 -7.82 4.42
N PHE A 66 -0.37 -8.10 3.81
CA PHE A 66 -0.17 -7.94 2.38
C PHE A 66 -1.14 -8.82 1.58
N VAL A 67 -1.31 -10.08 1.98
CA VAL A 67 -2.23 -11.03 1.31
C VAL A 67 -3.68 -10.53 1.39
N LEU A 68 -4.11 -10.06 2.55
CA LEU A 68 -5.44 -9.47 2.75
C LEU A 68 -5.63 -8.20 1.90
N SER A 69 -4.65 -7.30 1.91
CA SER A 69 -4.66 -6.07 1.11
C SER A 69 -4.78 -6.38 -0.39
N TYR A 70 -4.02 -7.35 -0.90
CA TYR A 70 -4.10 -7.81 -2.28
C TYR A 70 -5.49 -8.35 -2.64
N GLY A 71 -6.08 -9.20 -1.79
CA GLY A 71 -7.43 -9.71 -1.98
C GLY A 71 -8.49 -8.60 -2.06
N ILE A 72 -8.37 -7.58 -1.21
CA ILE A 72 -9.31 -6.46 -1.17
C ILE A 72 -9.10 -5.52 -2.35
N VAL A 73 -7.87 -5.22 -2.75
CA VAL A 73 -7.58 -4.46 -3.97
C VAL A 73 -8.24 -5.13 -5.18
N LYS A 74 -8.12 -6.46 -5.29
CA LYS A 74 -8.77 -7.24 -6.35
C LYS A 74 -10.30 -7.18 -6.29
N LEU A 75 -10.89 -7.18 -5.11
CA LEU A 75 -12.34 -7.00 -4.93
C LEU A 75 -12.79 -5.59 -5.32
N VAL A 76 -12.10 -4.57 -4.80
CA VAL A 76 -12.38 -3.15 -4.97
C VAL A 76 -12.24 -2.72 -6.43
N ASN A 77 -11.29 -3.31 -7.17
CA ASN A 77 -11.16 -3.05 -8.59
C ASN A 77 -12.38 -3.51 -9.41
N LYS A 78 -13.07 -4.56 -8.99
CA LYS A 78 -14.30 -5.04 -9.64
C LYS A 78 -15.51 -4.13 -9.38
N LEU A 79 -15.46 -3.30 -8.33
CA LEU A 79 -16.55 -2.38 -8.01
C LEU A 79 -16.58 -1.21 -8.99
N LYS A 80 -17.77 -0.92 -9.56
CA LYS A 80 -18.05 0.28 -10.35
C LYS A 80 -18.34 1.47 -9.43
N ARG A 81 -17.38 1.83 -8.58
CA ARG A 81 -17.45 2.95 -7.63
C ARG A 81 -16.37 3.99 -7.94
N SER A 82 -16.56 5.21 -7.44
CA SER A 82 -15.57 6.28 -7.58
C SER A 82 -14.26 5.91 -6.86
N MET A 83 -13.15 6.46 -7.35
CA MET A 83 -11.81 6.20 -6.80
C MET A 83 -11.67 6.56 -5.33
N VAL A 84 -12.36 7.63 -4.89
CA VAL A 84 -12.38 8.05 -3.48
C VAL A 84 -13.00 6.96 -2.61
N VAL A 85 -14.15 6.41 -3.01
CA VAL A 85 -14.83 5.32 -2.28
C VAL A 85 -13.96 4.07 -2.24
N LYS A 86 -13.25 3.75 -3.33
CA LYS A 86 -12.30 2.63 -3.37
C LYS A 86 -11.17 2.79 -2.34
N LYS A 87 -10.61 3.99 -2.21
CA LYS A 87 -9.58 4.30 -1.20
C LYS A 87 -10.15 4.20 0.23
N CYS A 88 -11.37 4.68 0.47
CA CYS A 88 -12.02 4.52 1.79
C CYS A 88 -12.23 3.05 2.16
N ILE A 89 -12.63 2.20 1.20
CA ILE A 89 -12.77 0.75 1.44
C ILE A 89 -11.41 0.11 1.73
N LEU A 90 -10.34 0.57 1.09
CA LEU A 90 -8.97 0.09 1.32
C LEU A 90 -8.38 0.55 2.66
N LEU A 91 -8.90 1.61 3.27
CA LEU A 91 -8.45 2.08 4.58
C LEU A 91 -8.85 1.11 5.70
N VAL A 92 -10.07 0.57 5.67
CA VAL A 92 -10.58 -0.36 6.70
C VAL A 92 -9.66 -1.58 6.92
N PRO A 93 -9.26 -2.33 5.88
CA PRO A 93 -8.32 -3.41 6.08
C PRO A 93 -6.93 -2.90 6.43
N GLY A 94 -6.49 -1.75 5.91
CA GLY A 94 -5.22 -1.14 6.32
C GLY A 94 -5.15 -0.87 7.82
N ILE A 95 -6.26 -0.42 8.43
CA ILE A 95 -6.38 -0.20 9.87
C ILE A 95 -6.39 -1.54 10.62
N LEU A 96 -7.22 -2.50 10.22
CA LEU A 96 -7.27 -3.84 10.84
C LEU A 96 -5.89 -4.53 10.81
N VAL A 97 -5.19 -4.39 9.69
CA VAL A 97 -3.82 -4.85 9.46
C VAL A 97 -2.84 -4.19 10.42
N THR A 98 -2.94 -2.88 10.60
CA THR A 98 -2.06 -2.11 11.50
C THR A 98 -2.26 -2.58 12.94
N THR A 99 -3.52 -2.76 13.35
CA THR A 99 -3.85 -3.24 14.69
C THR A 99 -3.36 -4.66 14.92
N LEU A 100 -3.53 -5.57 13.94
CA LEU A 100 -3.07 -6.96 14.06
C LEU A 100 -1.54 -7.04 14.16
N ALA A 101 -0.83 -6.28 13.31
CA ALA A 101 0.62 -6.20 13.39
C ALA A 101 1.02 -5.76 14.79
N VAL A 102 0.55 -4.60 15.25
CA VAL A 102 0.88 -4.04 16.58
C VAL A 102 0.58 -5.01 17.72
N TYR A 103 -0.54 -5.73 17.68
CA TYR A 103 -0.86 -6.75 18.68
C TYR A 103 0.16 -7.89 18.71
N LEU A 104 0.67 -8.32 17.55
CA LEU A 104 1.74 -9.32 17.48
C LEU A 104 3.10 -8.76 17.92
N PHE A 105 3.30 -7.44 17.86
CA PHE A 105 4.48 -6.74 18.37
C PHE A 105 4.45 -6.49 19.88
N ASP A 106 3.39 -6.84 20.61
CA ASP A 106 3.22 -6.48 22.02
C ASP A 106 4.40 -6.91 22.90
N ASN A 107 4.85 -8.15 22.73
CA ASN A 107 6.02 -8.66 23.42
C ASN A 107 7.32 -7.93 23.07
N LEU A 108 7.45 -7.37 21.86
CA LEU A 108 8.64 -6.65 21.41
C LEU A 108 8.66 -5.20 21.86
N CYS A 109 7.51 -4.54 21.90
CA CYS A 109 7.41 -3.20 22.44
C CYS A 109 7.77 -3.18 23.93
N HIS A 110 7.47 -4.24 24.67
CA HIS A 110 7.96 -4.41 26.04
C HIS A 110 9.49 -4.57 26.13
N ILE A 111 10.13 -5.26 25.18
CA ILE A 111 11.59 -5.47 25.19
C ILE A 111 12.37 -4.19 24.85
N PHE A 112 11.83 -3.38 23.93
CA PHE A 112 12.48 -2.16 23.43
C PHE A 112 11.91 -0.87 24.05
N ASP A 113 11.09 -0.98 25.09
CA ASP A 113 10.40 0.15 25.75
C ASP A 113 9.68 1.08 24.75
N LEU A 114 9.07 0.48 23.73
CA LEU A 114 8.37 1.22 22.67
C LEU A 114 6.97 1.56 23.16
N ARG A 115 6.65 2.86 23.14
CA ARG A 115 5.30 3.35 23.39
C ARG A 115 4.31 2.87 22.31
N MET A 116 3.46 1.92 22.69
CA MET A 116 2.54 1.22 21.78
C MET A 116 1.54 2.13 21.07
N ASP A 117 1.01 3.12 21.78
CA ASP A 117 0.12 4.15 21.26
C ASP A 117 0.75 4.91 20.08
N ARG A 118 2.06 5.19 20.17
CA ARG A 118 2.81 5.89 19.13
C ARG A 118 3.14 5.00 17.95
N VAL A 119 3.55 3.76 18.20
CA VAL A 119 3.79 2.78 17.13
C VAL A 119 2.51 2.63 16.32
N TRP A 120 1.37 2.43 16.97
CA TRP A 120 0.07 2.31 16.32
C TRP A 120 -0.28 3.55 15.48
N THR A 121 -0.15 4.75 16.07
CA THR A 121 -0.42 6.02 15.37
C THR A 121 0.47 6.20 14.13
N CYS A 122 1.76 5.89 14.24
CA CYS A 122 2.71 6.05 13.13
C CYS A 122 2.45 5.09 11.98
N TYR A 123 2.09 3.84 12.27
CA TYR A 123 1.70 2.88 11.24
C TYR A 123 0.35 3.25 10.58
N LEU A 124 -0.60 3.81 11.32
CA LEU A 124 -1.85 4.31 10.75
C LEU A 124 -1.62 5.48 9.79
N ILE A 125 -0.80 6.46 10.20
CA ILE A 125 -0.42 7.60 9.34
C ILE A 125 0.29 7.10 8.08
N SER A 126 1.22 6.17 8.23
CA SER A 126 1.96 5.56 7.10
C SER A 126 1.02 4.81 6.15
N THR A 127 0.02 4.10 6.69
CA THR A 127 -1.01 3.40 5.91
C THR A 127 -1.88 4.35 5.10
N ILE A 128 -2.38 5.42 5.74
CA ILE A 128 -3.14 6.46 5.06
C ILE A 128 -2.26 7.09 3.97
N GLY A 129 -1.05 7.53 4.31
CA GLY A 129 -0.12 8.14 3.36
C GLY A 129 0.14 7.26 2.13
N ALA A 130 0.47 5.98 2.34
CA ALA A 130 0.77 5.05 1.25
C ALA A 130 -0.43 4.80 0.31
N ILE A 131 -1.64 4.63 0.85
CA ILE A 131 -2.87 4.44 0.05
C ILE A 131 -3.19 5.71 -0.75
N TRP A 132 -2.89 6.88 -0.20
CA TRP A 132 -3.16 8.16 -0.85
C TRP A 132 -2.14 8.50 -1.94
N ILE A 133 -0.85 8.26 -1.69
CA ILE A 133 0.27 8.52 -2.62
C ILE A 133 0.18 7.61 -3.85
N TYR A 134 -0.07 6.31 -3.66
CA TYR A 134 -0.12 5.39 -4.80
C TYR A 134 -1.46 5.47 -5.53
N LYS A 135 -1.39 5.65 -6.86
CA LYS A 135 -2.57 5.59 -7.74
C LYS A 135 -2.98 4.13 -7.95
N LEU A 136 -4.19 3.78 -7.53
CA LEU A 136 -4.83 2.52 -7.89
C LEU A 136 -5.28 2.63 -9.36
N HIS A 137 -4.63 1.94 -10.29
CA HIS A 137 -5.08 1.93 -11.68
C HIS A 137 -6.21 0.91 -11.84
N PRO A 138 -7.45 1.33 -12.11
CA PRO A 138 -8.53 0.39 -12.39
C PRO A 138 -8.22 -0.34 -13.70
N ILE A 139 -8.52 -1.65 -13.75
CA ILE A 139 -8.44 -2.42 -14.99
C ILE A 139 -9.49 -1.86 -15.97
N VAL A 140 -9.05 -0.98 -16.87
CA VAL A 140 -9.87 -0.59 -18.02
C VAL A 140 -9.90 -1.82 -18.93
N LYS A 141 -10.99 -2.59 -18.87
CA LYS A 141 -11.32 -3.48 -19.98
C LYS A 141 -11.46 -2.58 -21.20
N LYS A 142 -10.46 -2.56 -22.09
CA LYS A 142 -10.67 -2.08 -23.46
C LYS A 142 -11.85 -2.90 -23.98
N SER A 143 -13.02 -2.27 -24.06
CA SER A 143 -14.11 -2.79 -24.87
C SER A 143 -13.50 -3.01 -26.24
N LYS A 144 -13.39 -4.27 -26.67
CA LYS A 144 -13.18 -4.56 -28.09
C LYS A 144 -14.41 -3.97 -28.78
N GLY A 145 -14.28 -2.74 -29.27
CA GLY A 145 -15.24 -2.15 -30.18
C GLY A 145 -15.24 -3.02 -31.43
N THR A 146 -16.23 -3.90 -31.52
CA THR A 146 -16.62 -4.60 -32.73
C THR A 146 -17.19 -3.54 -33.67
N ASN A 147 -16.34 -2.80 -34.37
CA ASN A 147 -16.77 -2.05 -35.54
C ASN A 147 -16.64 -2.98 -36.75
N SER A 148 -17.63 -3.85 -36.89
CA SER A 148 -17.98 -4.43 -38.18
C SER A 148 -18.73 -3.37 -38.98
N THR A 149 -18.02 -2.63 -39.82
CA THR A 149 -18.62 -1.93 -40.95
C THR A 149 -17.69 -2.07 -42.13
N ASP A 150 -17.76 -3.24 -42.74
CA ASP A 150 -17.46 -3.42 -44.16
C ASP A 150 -18.67 -2.89 -44.95
N PRO A 151 -18.50 -1.85 -45.79
CA PRO A 151 -19.25 -1.77 -47.02
C PRO A 151 -18.29 -2.13 -48.15
N ALA A 152 -18.06 -3.43 -48.30
CA ALA A 152 -17.58 -3.96 -49.56
C ALA A 152 -18.65 -3.70 -50.64
N ARG A 153 -18.25 -2.87 -51.61
CA ARG A 153 -18.36 -3.23 -53.03
C ARG A 153 -19.77 -3.23 -53.63
N SER A 154 -20.11 -2.12 -54.29
CA SER A 154 -20.93 -2.14 -55.50
C SER A 154 -20.26 -1.28 -56.57
N GLN A 155 -19.31 -1.91 -57.28
CA GLN A 155 -19.05 -1.56 -58.68
C GLN A 155 -20.15 -2.24 -59.50
N THR A 156 -20.90 -1.50 -60.32
CA THR A 156 -21.34 -1.92 -61.66
C THR A 156 -22.06 -0.78 -62.38
N CYS A 157 -21.55 -0.51 -63.59
CA CYS A 157 -22.14 0.20 -64.74
C CYS A 157 -22.40 1.69 -64.63
#